data_AF-A0A3Q9IHW5-F1
#
_entry.id   AF-A0A3Q9IHW5-F1
#
_cell.length_a   1.000
_cell.length_b   1.000
_cell.length_c   1.000
_cell.angle_alpha   90.00
_cell.angle_beta   90.00
_cell.angle_gamma   90.00
#
_symmetry.space_group_name_H-M   'P 1'
#
loop_
_entity.id
_entity.type
_entity.pdbx_description
1 polymer ?
#
loop_
_entity_poly.entity_id
_entity_poly.type
_entity_poly.pdbx_seq_one_letter_code
_entity_poly.pdbx_strand_id
1 'polypeptide(L)'
;MSRIEGEFLSLALEIGLAEAIAETLRDIDRAMAELPPTDHGSRYRKRLEDQRASLRNPTLRTTAALVVAMCVKNPALTPRIRKPFAHLVDRHPELIWLFPQLPADPKPTELRRAG
;
A
#
# COMPACT_ATOMS: atom_id res chain seq x y z
N MET A 1 8.88 17.57 -4.06
CA MET A 1 8.68 16.49 -3.06
C MET A 1 9.38 16.92 -1.78
N SER A 2 8.67 16.91 -0.65
CA SER A 2 9.25 17.34 0.64
C SER A 2 10.21 16.28 1.21
N ARG A 3 11.06 16.66 2.17
CA ARG A 3 11.96 15.72 2.86
C ARG A 3 11.19 14.57 3.54
N ILE A 4 10.03 14.87 4.13
CA ILE A 4 9.17 13.88 4.82
C ILE A 4 8.61 12.87 3.82
N GLU A 5 8.09 13.34 2.67
CA GLU A 5 7.61 12.47 1.60
C GLU A 5 8.73 11.57 1.07
N GLY A 6 9.93 12.13 0.89
CA GLY A 6 11.10 11.39 0.41
C GLY A 6 11.55 10.30 1.37
N GLU A 7 11.66 10.61 2.67
CA GLU A 7 12.00 9.64 3.71
C GLU A 7 10.96 8.50 3.79
N PHE A 8 9.67 8.84 3.72
CA PHE A 8 8.60 7.85 3.69
C PHE A 8 8.69 6.95 2.45
N LEU A 9 8.89 7.53 1.26
CA LEU A 9 8.99 6.75 0.01
C LEU A 9 10.20 5.83 0.02
N SER A 10 11.36 6.30 0.48
CA SER A 10 12.56 5.47 0.59
C SER A 10 12.33 4.26 1.48
N LEU A 11 11.73 4.46 2.66
CA LEU A 11 11.40 3.35 3.57
C LEU A 11 10.32 2.43 2.99
N ALA A 12 9.34 2.98 2.28
CA ALA A 12 8.33 2.18 1.59
C ALA A 12 8.97 1.26 0.54
N LEU A 13 9.93 1.76 -0.24
CA LEU A 13 10.70 0.96 -1.18
C LEU A 13 11.53 -0.12 -0.47
N GLU A 14 12.19 0.21 0.64
CA GLU A 14 12.97 -0.76 1.43
C GLU A 14 12.15 -1.91 2.02
N ILE A 15 10.85 -1.70 2.29
CA ILE A 15 9.95 -2.76 2.77
C ILE A 15 9.23 -3.53 1.65
N GLY A 16 9.57 -3.24 0.39
CA GLY A 16 9.10 -3.98 -0.78
C GLY A 16 7.90 -3.38 -1.51
N LEU A 17 7.73 -2.05 -1.48
CA LEU A 17 6.62 -1.38 -2.18
C LEU A 17 6.66 -1.65 -3.70
N ALA A 18 7.83 -1.69 -4.32
CA ALA A 18 7.97 -1.90 -5.76
C ALA A 18 7.47 -3.30 -6.16
N GLU A 19 7.82 -4.31 -5.38
CA GLU A 19 7.38 -5.69 -5.54
C GLU A 19 5.87 -5.81 -5.33
N ALA A 20 5.33 -5.14 -4.30
CA ALA A 20 3.90 -5.13 -4.02
C ALA A 20 3.10 -4.47 -5.17
N ILE A 21 3.59 -3.36 -5.74
CA ILE A 21 2.99 -2.73 -6.92
C ILE A 21 3.03 -3.69 -8.11
N ALA A 22 4.17 -4.34 -8.35
CA ALA A 22 4.32 -5.28 -9.47
C ALA A 22 3.44 -6.54 -9.32
N GLU A 23 3.27 -7.06 -8.11
CA GLU A 23 2.34 -8.15 -7.81
C GLU A 23 0.89 -7.71 -8.05
N THR A 24 0.50 -6.54 -7.52
CA THR A 24 -0.86 -6.01 -7.69
C THR A 24 -1.19 -5.75 -9.16
N LEU A 25 -0.24 -5.23 -9.94
CA LEU A 25 -0.43 -5.03 -11.38
C LEU A 25 -0.63 -6.36 -12.13
N ARG A 26 0.12 -7.40 -11.77
CA ARG A 26 -0.07 -8.75 -12.35
C ARG A 26 -1.43 -9.34 -11.99
N ASP A 27 -1.89 -9.13 -10.76
CA ASP A 27 -3.20 -9.58 -10.30
C ASP A 27 -4.33 -8.88 -11.05
N ILE A 28 -4.21 -7.57 -11.27
CA ILE A 28 -5.16 -6.79 -12.06
C ILE A 28 -5.19 -7.27 -13.51
N ASP A 29 -4.02 -7.46 -14.14
CA ASP A 29 -3.94 -7.92 -15.53
C ASP A 29 -4.57 -9.31 -15.70
N ARG A 30 -4.35 -10.22 -14.74
CA ARG A 30 -5.02 -11.53 -14.69
C ARG A 30 -6.53 -11.40 -14.51
N ALA A 31 -6.98 -10.61 -13.53
CA ALA A 31 -8.40 -10.41 -13.27
C ALA A 31 -9.12 -9.85 -14.51
N MET A 32 -8.51 -8.90 -15.22
CA MET A 32 -9.07 -8.37 -16.48
C MET A 32 -9.21 -9.43 -17.58
N ALA A 33 -8.26 -10.36 -17.68
CA ALA A 33 -8.28 -11.44 -18.67
C ALA A 33 -9.37 -12.48 -18.39
N GLU A 34 -9.68 -12.72 -17.11
CA GLU A 34 -10.67 -13.70 -16.66
C GLU A 34 -12.12 -13.17 -16.67
N LEU A 35 -12.32 -11.86 -16.92
CA LEU A 35 -13.66 -11.26 -16.82
C LEU A 35 -14.61 -11.71 -17.94
N PRO A 36 -15.83 -12.16 -17.59
CA PRO A 36 -16.84 -12.50 -18.57
C PRO A 36 -17.33 -11.24 -19.31
N PRO A 37 -17.69 -11.35 -20.60
CA PRO A 37 -18.14 -10.23 -21.43
C PRO A 37 -19.62 -9.88 -21.13
N THR A 38 -19.89 -9.45 -19.90
CA THR A 38 -21.21 -8.99 -19.45
C THR A 38 -21.17 -7.49 -19.13
N ASP A 39 -22.32 -6.82 -19.06
CA ASP A 39 -22.38 -5.40 -18.68
C ASP A 39 -21.81 -5.14 -17.26
N HIS A 40 -21.95 -6.10 -16.35
CA HIS A 40 -21.30 -6.07 -15.04
C HIS A 40 -19.79 -6.25 -15.15
N GLY A 41 -19.33 -7.14 -16.04
CA GLY A 41 -17.91 -7.31 -16.39
C GLY A 41 -17.29 -6.05 -16.97
N SER A 42 -18.03 -5.28 -17.77
CA SER A 42 -17.58 -4.01 -18.36
C SER A 42 -17.32 -2.92 -17.29
N ARG A 43 -18.25 -2.74 -16.34
CA ARG A 43 -18.06 -1.78 -15.23
C ARG A 43 -16.89 -2.16 -14.32
N TYR A 44 -16.77 -3.45 -14.00
CA TYR A 44 -15.68 -3.93 -13.16
C TYR A 44 -14.33 -3.85 -13.89
N ARG A 45 -14.28 -4.14 -15.19
CA ARG A 45 -13.10 -3.93 -16.03
C ARG A 45 -12.62 -2.48 -15.99
N LYS A 46 -13.52 -1.50 -16.17
CA LYS A 46 -13.16 -0.08 -16.08
C LYS A 46 -12.52 0.27 -14.74
N ARG A 47 -13.07 -0.26 -13.64
CA ARG A 47 -12.49 -0.06 -12.31
C ARG A 47 -11.07 -0.64 -12.20
N LEU A 48 -10.83 -1.83 -12.76
CA LEU A 48 -9.50 -2.44 -12.80
C LEU A 48 -8.52 -1.62 -13.65
N GLU A 49 -8.97 -1.06 -14.77
CA GLU A 49 -8.17 -0.16 -15.61
C GLU A 49 -7.78 1.13 -14.86
N ASP A 50 -8.72 1.75 -14.14
CA ASP A 50 -8.45 2.93 -13.32
C ASP A 50 -7.44 2.62 -12.20
N GLN A 51 -7.57 1.46 -11.55
CA GLN A 51 -6.61 0.99 -10.54
C GLN A 51 -5.22 0.76 -11.16
N ARG A 52 -5.16 0.10 -12.32
CA ARG A 52 -3.92 -0.13 -13.07
C ARG A 52 -3.22 1.19 -13.43
N ALA A 53 -3.97 2.19 -13.89
CA ALA A 53 -3.44 3.50 -14.21
C ALA A 53 -2.88 4.21 -12.97
N SER A 54 -3.60 4.15 -11.85
CA SER A 54 -3.15 4.71 -10.56
C SER A 54 -1.87 4.05 -10.05
N LEU A 55 -1.69 2.74 -10.25
CA LEU A 55 -0.48 2.03 -9.82
C LEU A 55 0.75 2.28 -10.70
N ARG A 56 0.55 2.66 -11.98
CA ARG A 56 1.66 3.03 -12.87
C ARG A 56 2.26 4.40 -12.53
N ASN A 57 1.42 5.31 -12.04
CA ASN A 57 1.82 6.65 -11.60
C ASN A 57 1.24 6.91 -10.19
N PRO A 58 1.75 6.24 -9.16
CA PRO A 58 1.16 6.27 -7.84
C PRO A 58 1.26 7.65 -7.22
N THR A 59 0.12 8.17 -6.77
CA THR A 59 0.08 9.36 -5.92
C THR A 59 0.62 9.03 -4.53
N LEU A 60 0.93 10.06 -3.73
CA LEU A 60 1.28 9.87 -2.32
C LEU A 60 0.18 9.12 -1.55
N ARG A 61 -1.09 9.45 -1.82
CA ARG A 61 -2.26 8.77 -1.22
C ARG A 61 -2.31 7.28 -1.60
N THR A 62 -2.12 6.96 -2.88
CA THR A 62 -2.06 5.57 -3.36
C THR A 62 -0.92 4.81 -2.68
N THR A 63 0.25 5.44 -2.61
CA THR A 63 1.44 4.87 -1.96
C THR A 63 1.20 4.59 -0.48
N ALA A 64 0.66 5.57 0.26
CA ALA A 64 0.33 5.43 1.67
C ALA A 64 -0.69 4.30 1.92
N ALA A 65 -1.73 4.20 1.09
CA ALA A 65 -2.72 3.13 1.20
C ALA A 65 -2.12 1.74 0.94
N LEU A 66 -1.23 1.60 -0.05
CA LEU A 66 -0.53 0.35 -0.33
C LEU A 66 0.38 -0.06 0.82
N VAL A 67 1.15 0.88 1.38
CA VAL A 67 2.00 0.63 2.55
C VAL A 67 1.19 0.15 3.74
N VAL A 68 0.02 0.75 4.01
CA VAL A 68 -0.90 0.26 5.04
C VAL A 68 -1.35 -1.17 4.75
N ALA A 69 -1.77 -1.46 3.50
CA ALA A 69 -2.18 -2.82 3.12
C ALA A 69 -1.05 -3.85 3.28
N MET A 70 0.19 -3.47 2.96
CA MET A 70 1.38 -4.31 3.20
C MET A 70 1.60 -4.57 4.68
N CYS A 71 1.49 -3.55 5.54
CA CYS A 71 1.59 -3.71 6.99
C CYS A 71 0.45 -4.57 7.55
N VAL A 72 -0.78 -4.44 7.05
CA VAL A 72 -1.89 -5.32 7.45
C VAL A 72 -1.62 -6.79 7.07
N LYS A 73 -1.10 -7.03 5.86
CA LYS A 73 -0.70 -8.38 5.40
C LYS A 73 0.49 -8.93 6.19
N ASN A 74 1.44 -8.06 6.56
CA ASN A 74 2.63 -8.41 7.35
C ASN A 74 2.89 -7.38 8.46
N PRO A 75 2.32 -7.57 9.66
CA PRO A 75 2.44 -6.63 10.77
C PRO A 75 3.88 -6.35 11.22
N ALA A 76 4.84 -7.23 10.93
CA ALA A 76 6.25 -7.05 11.27
C ALA A 76 6.90 -5.85 10.55
N LEU A 77 6.29 -5.36 9.46
CA LEU A 77 6.75 -4.15 8.76
C LEU A 77 6.37 -2.86 9.48
N THR A 78 5.34 -2.89 10.32
CA THR A 78 4.74 -1.71 10.94
C THR A 78 5.73 -0.85 11.75
N PRO A 79 6.61 -1.42 12.59
CA PRO A 79 7.58 -0.63 13.35
C PRO A 79 8.52 0.22 12.48
N ARG A 80 8.83 -0.22 11.25
CA ARG A 80 9.71 0.50 10.31
C ARG A 80 9.03 1.72 9.70
N ILE A 81 7.70 1.69 9.55
CA ILE A 81 6.92 2.70 8.83
C ILE A 81 6.17 3.63 9.77
N ARG A 82 5.74 3.16 10.95
CA ARG A 82 4.80 3.87 11.82
C ARG A 82 5.22 5.31 12.13
N LYS A 83 6.49 5.54 12.49
CA LYS A 83 7.00 6.89 12.77
C LYS A 83 7.06 7.78 11.51
N PRO A 84 7.68 7.36 10.40
CA PRO A 84 7.62 8.10 9.12
C PRO A 84 6.19 8.42 8.67
N PHE A 85 5.26 7.48 8.83
CA PHE A 85 3.86 7.67 8.47
C PHE A 85 3.18 8.72 9.36
N ALA A 86 3.47 8.75 10.65
CA ALA A 86 2.98 9.79 11.55
C ALA A 86 3.42 11.18 11.09
N HIS A 87 4.71 11.35 10.76
CA HIS A 87 5.20 12.62 10.20
C HIS A 87 4.55 12.97 8.87
N LEU A 88 4.27 11.96 8.04
CA LEU A 88 3.55 12.14 6.78
C LEU A 88 2.14 12.68 7.03
N VAL A 89 1.42 12.15 8.03
CA VAL A 89 0.08 12.61 8.43
C VAL A 89 0.09 14.03 8.97
N ASP A 90 1.09 14.39 9.78
CA ASP A 90 1.24 15.76 10.28
C ASP A 90 1.39 16.76 9.13
N ARG A 91 2.06 16.36 8.05
CA ARG A 91 2.24 17.18 6.84
C ARG A 91 1.04 17.14 5.89
N HIS A 92 0.35 16.00 5.84
CA HIS A 92 -0.77 15.67 4.96
C HIS A 92 -1.97 15.15 5.77
N PRO A 93 -2.73 16.04 6.43
CA PRO A 93 -3.86 15.65 7.28
C PRO A 93 -4.93 14.82 6.54
N GLU A 94 -5.02 14.93 5.22
CA GLU A 94 -5.90 14.12 4.38
C GLU A 94 -5.58 12.61 4.41
N LEU A 95 -4.43 12.22 4.95
CA LEU A 95 -4.00 10.83 5.14
C LEU A 95 -4.29 10.30 6.55
N ILE A 96 -4.81 11.13 7.46
CA ILE A 96 -4.99 10.76 8.87
C ILE A 96 -5.85 9.50 9.05
N TRP A 97 -6.84 9.27 8.20
CA TRP A 97 -7.74 8.11 8.25
C TRP A 97 -7.03 6.78 7.92
N LEU A 98 -5.85 6.82 7.29
CA LEU A 98 -5.02 5.65 7.02
C LEU A 98 -4.19 5.22 8.23
N PHE A 99 -3.78 6.16 9.08
CA PHE A 99 -2.85 5.89 10.17
C PHE A 99 -3.38 4.90 11.23
N PRO A 100 -4.65 5.00 11.68
CA PRO A 100 -5.22 4.02 12.61
C PRO A 100 -5.32 2.59 12.05
N GLN A 101 -5.18 2.41 10.73
CA GLN A 101 -5.24 1.10 10.09
C GLN A 101 -3.91 0.35 10.14
N LEU A 102 -2.81 1.03 10.52
CA LEU A 102 -1.54 0.36 10.78
C LEU A 102 -1.70 -0.58 11.99
N PRO A 103 -1.30 -1.87 11.87
CA PRO A 103 -1.32 -2.78 13.00
C PRO A 103 -0.57 -2.23 14.21
N ALA A 104 -0.93 -2.69 15.41
CA ALA A 104 -0.12 -2.43 16.59
C ALA A 104 1.29 -3.01 16.39
N ASP A 105 2.30 -2.38 17.00
CA ASP A 105 3.64 -2.95 16.99
C ASP A 105 3.59 -4.34 17.64
N PRO A 106 4.14 -5.38 16.98
CA PRO A 106 4.14 -6.72 17.55
C PRO A 106 4.88 -6.70 18.89
N LYS A 107 4.31 -7.37 19.90
CA LYS A 107 4.94 -7.43 21.22
C LYS A 107 6.28 -8.15 21.09
N PRO A 108 7.32 -7.77 21.85
CA PRO A 108 8.67 -8.38 21.77
C PRO A 108 8.69 -9.92 21.88
N THR A 109 7.68 -10.51 22.53
CA THR A 109 7.53 -11.95 22.72
C THR A 109 7.17 -12.72 21.45
N GLU A 110 6.58 -12.06 20.44
CA GLU A 110 6.09 -12.71 19.21
C GLU A 110 7.17 -12.85 18.13
N LEU A 111 8.24 -12.06 18.20
CA LEU A 111 9.37 -12.11 17.27
C LEU A 111 10.25 -13.36 17.45
N ARG A 112 10.13 -14.08 18.57
CA ARG A 112 10.93 -15.29 18.87
C ARG A 112 10.37 -16.58 18.27
N ARG A 113 9.19 -16.56 17.65
CA ARG A 113 8.53 -17.78 17.10
C ARG A 113 8.57 -17.88 15.57
N ALA A 114 9.14 -16.88 14.89
CA ALA A 114 9.19 -16.80 13.43
C ALA A 114 10.62 -16.99 12.86
N GLY A 115 11.55 -17.50 13.66
CA GLY A 115 12.93 -17.84 13.27
C GLY A 115 13.18 -19.33 13.36
#